data_AF-A0A341EGI4-F1
#
_entry.id   AF-A0A341EGI4-F1
#
_cell.length_a   1.000
_cell.length_b   1.000
_cell.length_c   1.000
_cell.angle_alpha   90.00
_cell.angle_beta   90.00
_cell.angle_gamma   90.00
#
_symmetry.space_group_name_H-M   'P 1'
#
loop_
_entity.id
_entity.type
_entity.pdbx_description
1 polymer ?
#
loop_
_entity_poly.entity_id
_entity_poly.type
_entity_poly.pdbx_seq_one_letter_code
_entity_poly.pdbx_strand_id
1 'polypeptide(L)'
;AEAVDRTIDVTMRETDDGEMIFEPAAFDIKEGETIRFAVTNKGEIEHEFVIDTMEGNAEHKESMAKMDMEHDDPNSVRLDSGMEGEVIWTFANEGTFEFACLIPGHYESGMHGPITVAQSDDAPEAPAVYSTGKIKKVDAKGKKVTIIHGPLENLDMPSMTMVFKADEALIAKMKEGQNIEFVADRVKGKLTVTAMK
;
A
#
# COMPACT_ATOMS: atom_id res chain seq x y z
N ALA A 1 2.19 6.60 -21.90
CA ALA A 1 2.56 5.46 -21.06
C ALA A 1 2.67 6.00 -19.65
N GLU A 2 1.78 5.59 -18.75
CA GLU A 2 2.02 5.81 -17.32
C GLU A 2 3.37 5.19 -16.96
N ALA A 3 4.13 5.89 -16.12
CA ALA A 3 5.40 5.37 -15.65
C ALA A 3 5.12 4.20 -14.71
N VAL A 4 5.66 3.02 -15.02
CA VAL A 4 5.59 1.86 -14.12
C VAL A 4 6.66 2.06 -13.04
N ASP A 5 6.26 2.03 -11.78
CA ASP A 5 7.18 2.18 -10.64
C ASP A 5 7.99 0.91 -10.41
N ARG A 6 7.34 -0.26 -10.50
CA ARG A 6 8.00 -1.56 -10.43
C ARG A 6 7.21 -2.67 -11.12
N THR A 7 7.92 -3.76 -11.44
CA THR A 7 7.35 -4.98 -12.01
C THR A 7 7.41 -6.10 -10.98
N ILE A 8 6.34 -6.88 -10.89
CA ILE A 8 6.24 -8.08 -10.04
C ILE A 8 5.93 -9.26 -10.96
N ASP A 9 6.78 -10.28 -10.93
CA ASP A 9 6.52 -11.54 -11.62
C ASP A 9 5.53 -12.37 -10.79
N VAL A 10 4.45 -12.82 -11.41
CA VAL A 10 3.41 -13.64 -10.79
C VAL A 10 3.31 -14.96 -11.54
N THR A 11 3.49 -16.07 -10.84
CA THR A 11 3.30 -17.42 -11.39
C THR A 11 2.00 -18.02 -10.87
N MET A 12 1.19 -18.56 -11.78
CA MET A 12 0.01 -19.37 -11.49
C MET A 12 0.35 -20.84 -11.72
N ARG A 13 -0.03 -21.73 -10.80
CA ARG A 13 0.12 -23.18 -10.96
C ARG A 13 -0.76 -23.95 -9.98
N GLU A 14 -0.97 -25.22 -10.29
CA GLU A 14 -1.51 -26.21 -9.37
C GLU A 14 -0.37 -26.91 -8.61
N THR A 15 -0.67 -27.44 -7.43
CA THR A 15 0.23 -28.28 -6.63
C THR A 15 -0.11 -29.75 -6.82
N ASP A 16 0.81 -30.64 -6.47
CA ASP A 16 0.57 -32.10 -6.54
C ASP A 16 -0.61 -32.55 -5.66
N ASP A 17 -0.94 -31.77 -4.62
CA ASP A 17 -2.06 -32.01 -3.71
C ASP A 17 -3.39 -31.41 -4.23
N GLY A 18 -3.37 -30.79 -5.42
CA GLY A 18 -4.53 -30.21 -6.09
C GLY A 18 -4.89 -28.79 -5.63
N GLU A 19 -4.06 -28.15 -4.82
CA GLU A 19 -4.24 -26.72 -4.49
C GLU A 19 -3.88 -25.87 -5.71
N MET A 20 -4.56 -24.75 -5.89
CA MET A 20 -4.29 -23.80 -6.96
C MET A 20 -3.71 -22.54 -6.33
N ILE A 21 -2.54 -22.12 -6.77
CA ILE A 21 -1.77 -21.09 -6.06
C ILE A 21 -1.22 -20.01 -6.98
N PHE A 22 -1.01 -18.85 -6.38
CA PHE A 22 -0.19 -17.79 -6.93
C PHE A 22 1.15 -17.71 -6.18
N GLU A 23 2.21 -17.42 -6.92
CA GLU A 23 3.53 -17.12 -6.38
C GLU A 23 4.01 -15.78 -6.95
N PRO A 24 4.27 -14.75 -6.12
CA PRO A 24 4.06 -14.68 -4.66
C PRO A 24 2.59 -14.79 -4.22
N ALA A 25 2.37 -15.27 -2.98
CA ALA A 25 1.03 -15.46 -2.40
C ALA A 25 0.43 -14.20 -1.72
N ALA A 26 1.20 -13.11 -1.64
CA ALA A 26 0.75 -11.82 -1.11
C ALA A 26 1.62 -10.69 -1.66
N PHE A 27 1.07 -9.48 -1.72
CA PHE A 27 1.78 -8.28 -2.16
C PHE A 27 1.68 -7.14 -1.14
N ASP A 28 2.80 -6.50 -0.85
CA ASP A 28 2.86 -5.23 -0.11
C ASP A 28 3.17 -4.10 -1.07
N ILE A 29 2.24 -3.14 -1.19
CA ILE A 29 2.28 -2.05 -2.16
C ILE A 29 2.15 -0.72 -1.42
N LYS A 30 2.77 0.33 -1.94
CA LYS A 30 2.56 1.70 -1.47
C LYS A 30 1.43 2.34 -2.25
N GLU A 31 0.62 3.14 -1.57
CA GLU A 31 -0.37 3.99 -2.22
C GLU A 31 0.30 4.87 -3.29
N GLY A 32 -0.36 4.99 -4.44
CA GLY A 32 0.11 5.72 -5.61
C GLY A 32 1.07 4.94 -6.50
N GLU A 33 1.57 3.76 -6.10
CA GLU A 33 2.42 2.94 -6.97
C GLU A 33 1.63 2.37 -8.16
N THR A 34 2.22 2.50 -9.34
CA THR A 34 1.85 1.83 -10.58
C THR A 34 2.66 0.54 -10.73
N ILE A 35 2.00 -0.60 -10.57
CA ILE A 35 2.62 -1.92 -10.63
C ILE A 35 2.31 -2.58 -11.97
N ARG A 36 3.34 -3.14 -12.62
CA ARG A 36 3.16 -4.12 -13.70
C ARG A 36 3.26 -5.52 -13.11
N PHE A 37 2.17 -6.26 -13.10
CA PHE A 37 2.17 -7.69 -12.81
C PHE A 37 2.46 -8.43 -14.10
N ALA A 38 3.65 -9.03 -14.22
CA ALA A 38 4.00 -9.92 -15.32
C ALA A 38 3.56 -11.33 -14.95
N VAL A 39 2.43 -11.78 -15.51
CA VAL A 39 1.74 -13.00 -15.10
C VAL A 39 2.12 -14.14 -16.04
N THR A 40 2.49 -15.29 -15.49
CA THR A 40 2.78 -16.51 -16.23
C THR A 40 1.94 -17.65 -15.70
N ASN A 41 1.24 -18.35 -16.58
CA ASN A 41 0.60 -19.61 -16.24
C ASN A 41 1.58 -20.77 -16.45
N LYS A 42 2.05 -21.38 -15.36
CA LYS A 42 2.87 -22.61 -15.38
C LYS A 42 2.07 -23.85 -14.97
N GLY A 43 0.77 -23.70 -14.77
CA GLY A 43 -0.14 -24.80 -14.49
C GLY A 43 -0.52 -25.60 -15.73
N GLU A 44 -1.25 -26.68 -15.52
CA GLU A 44 -1.74 -27.56 -16.58
C GLU A 44 -3.09 -27.08 -17.14
N ILE A 45 -3.84 -26.27 -16.39
CA ILE A 45 -5.12 -25.73 -16.83
C ILE A 45 -5.10 -24.20 -16.92
N GLU A 46 -6.17 -23.65 -17.47
CA GLU A 46 -6.34 -22.21 -17.63
C GLU A 46 -6.50 -21.51 -16.27
N HIS A 47 -5.91 -20.34 -16.14
CA HIS A 47 -6.03 -19.52 -14.94
C HIS A 47 -6.31 -18.06 -15.30
N GLU A 48 -6.86 -17.34 -14.34
CA GLU A 48 -7.00 -15.90 -14.43
C GLU A 48 -6.37 -15.23 -13.21
N PHE A 49 -5.96 -13.99 -13.41
CA PHE A 49 -5.49 -13.10 -12.37
C PHE A 49 -6.32 -11.83 -12.43
N VAL A 50 -7.18 -11.63 -11.43
CA VAL A 50 -8.06 -10.45 -11.29
C VAL A 50 -7.65 -9.70 -10.04
N ILE A 51 -7.51 -8.37 -10.11
CA ILE A 51 -7.29 -7.51 -8.94
C ILE A 51 -8.58 -6.76 -8.62
N ASP A 52 -9.15 -6.94 -7.43
CA ASP A 52 -10.28 -6.14 -6.95
C ASP A 52 -10.25 -6.05 -5.42
N THR A 53 -11.27 -5.44 -4.82
CA THR A 53 -11.61 -5.61 -3.41
C THR A 53 -12.14 -7.02 -3.17
N MET A 54 -12.04 -7.51 -1.92
CA MET A 54 -12.62 -8.81 -1.54
C MET A 54 -14.13 -8.88 -1.79
N GLU A 55 -14.84 -7.75 -1.60
CA GLU A 55 -16.28 -7.66 -1.88
C GLU A 55 -16.54 -7.72 -3.39
N GLY A 56 -15.78 -6.97 -4.19
CA GLY A 56 -15.88 -6.99 -5.66
C GLY A 56 -15.62 -8.38 -6.25
N ASN A 57 -14.56 -9.07 -5.81
CA ASN A 57 -14.29 -10.46 -6.22
C ASN A 57 -15.42 -11.42 -5.83
N ALA A 58 -16.00 -11.25 -4.65
CA ALA A 58 -17.13 -12.08 -4.21
C ALA A 58 -18.37 -11.85 -5.09
N GLU A 59 -18.71 -10.60 -5.40
CA GLU A 59 -19.83 -10.27 -6.29
C GLU A 59 -19.58 -10.76 -7.73
N HIS A 60 -18.36 -10.60 -8.25
CA HIS A 60 -17.98 -11.06 -9.58
C HIS A 60 -18.07 -12.59 -9.67
N LYS A 61 -17.57 -13.31 -8.67
CA LYS A 61 -17.70 -14.77 -8.62
C LYS A 61 -19.17 -15.23 -8.65
N GLU A 62 -20.05 -14.54 -7.93
CA GLU A 62 -21.48 -14.84 -7.99
C GLU A 62 -22.11 -14.54 -9.37
N SER A 63 -21.59 -13.55 -10.09
CA SER A 63 -22.07 -13.20 -11.43
C SER A 63 -21.63 -14.25 -12.47
N MET A 64 -20.38 -14.71 -12.41
CA MET A 64 -19.83 -15.78 -13.26
C MET A 64 -20.59 -17.10 -13.07
N ALA A 65 -21.02 -17.40 -11.84
CA ALA A 65 -21.86 -18.57 -11.56
C ALA A 65 -23.24 -18.52 -12.24
N LYS A 66 -23.72 -17.31 -12.60
CA LYS A 66 -25.05 -17.09 -13.18
C LYS A 66 -25.01 -16.97 -14.71
N MET A 67 -23.95 -16.41 -15.29
CA MET A 67 -23.74 -16.32 -16.74
C MET A 67 -22.25 -16.45 -17.09
N ASP A 68 -21.95 -17.33 -18.04
CA ASP A 68 -20.61 -17.54 -18.59
C ASP A 68 -20.25 -16.37 -19.53
N MET A 69 -19.58 -15.36 -18.99
CA MET A 69 -19.15 -14.17 -19.73
C MET A 69 -17.64 -14.02 -19.60
N GLU A 70 -16.97 -13.92 -20.75
CA GLU A 70 -15.57 -13.53 -20.82
C GLU A 70 -15.49 -12.01 -20.70
N HIS A 71 -14.68 -11.53 -19.76
CA HIS A 71 -14.48 -10.11 -19.49
C HIS A 71 -13.02 -9.73 -19.70
N ASP A 72 -12.78 -8.84 -20.66
CA ASP A 72 -11.50 -8.16 -20.88
C ASP A 72 -11.50 -6.88 -20.05
N ASP A 73 -11.26 -7.03 -18.75
CA ASP A 73 -11.20 -5.90 -17.81
C ASP A 73 -9.74 -5.45 -17.64
N PRO A 74 -9.48 -4.15 -17.47
CA PRO A 74 -8.11 -3.62 -17.36
C PRO A 74 -7.35 -4.11 -16.10
N ASN A 75 -8.07 -4.64 -15.12
CA ASN A 75 -7.55 -5.21 -13.88
C ASN A 75 -7.48 -6.74 -13.91
N SER A 76 -7.67 -7.38 -15.07
CA SER A 76 -7.62 -8.83 -15.20
C SER A 76 -6.77 -9.31 -16.38
N VAL A 77 -6.34 -10.57 -16.30
CA VAL A 77 -5.81 -11.32 -17.43
C VAL A 77 -6.16 -12.79 -17.28
N ARG A 78 -6.59 -13.43 -18.37
CA ARG A 78 -6.88 -14.87 -18.44
C ARG A 78 -5.88 -15.54 -19.39
N LEU A 79 -5.27 -16.64 -18.94
CA LEU A 79 -4.13 -17.27 -19.61
C LEU A 79 -4.30 -18.80 -19.66
N ASP A 80 -4.23 -19.35 -20.87
CA ASP A 80 -4.02 -20.78 -21.10
C ASP A 80 -2.69 -21.27 -20.49
N SER A 81 -2.56 -22.59 -20.31
CA SER A 81 -1.32 -23.22 -19.85
C SER A 81 -0.11 -22.82 -20.71
N GLY A 82 0.95 -22.37 -20.05
CA GLY A 82 2.20 -21.95 -20.69
C GLY A 82 2.18 -20.54 -21.27
N MET A 83 1.07 -19.80 -21.16
CA MET A 83 0.95 -18.44 -21.67
C MET A 83 1.40 -17.39 -20.63
N GLU A 84 1.77 -16.23 -21.15
CA GLU A 84 2.19 -15.06 -20.39
C GLU A 84 1.31 -13.86 -20.75
N GLY A 85 1.08 -12.98 -19.79
CA GLY A 85 0.33 -11.74 -19.95
C GLY A 85 0.72 -10.72 -18.89
N GLU A 86 0.08 -9.56 -18.91
CA GLU A 86 0.35 -8.53 -17.90
C GLU A 86 -0.90 -7.76 -17.50
N VAL A 87 -0.90 -7.31 -16.25
CA VAL A 87 -1.85 -6.34 -15.71
C VAL A 87 -1.05 -5.15 -15.18
N ILE A 88 -1.39 -3.94 -15.62
CA ILE A 88 -0.77 -2.71 -15.10
C ILE A 88 -1.82 -1.97 -14.28
N TRP A 89 -1.56 -1.79 -12.99
CA TRP A 89 -2.52 -1.21 -12.07
C TRP A 89 -1.89 -0.18 -11.14
N THR A 90 -2.58 0.95 -10.98
CA THR A 90 -2.20 2.03 -10.07
C THR A 90 -3.04 1.96 -8.80
N PHE A 91 -2.40 1.70 -7.65
CA PHE A 91 -3.09 1.57 -6.37
C PHE A 91 -3.32 2.95 -5.73
N ALA A 92 -4.33 3.66 -6.20
CA ALA A 92 -4.59 5.06 -5.81
C ALA A 92 -5.05 5.27 -4.36
N ASN A 93 -5.41 4.22 -3.63
CA ASN A 93 -5.93 4.32 -2.26
C ASN A 93 -5.24 3.29 -1.35
N GLU A 94 -4.95 3.65 -0.09
CA GLU A 94 -4.61 2.67 0.94
C GLU A 94 -5.75 1.69 1.22
N GLY A 95 -5.41 0.48 1.66
CA GLY A 95 -6.39 -0.54 2.02
C GLY A 95 -5.95 -1.96 1.70
N THR A 96 -6.88 -2.90 1.86
CA THR A 96 -6.68 -4.29 1.49
C THR A 96 -7.46 -4.59 0.22
N PHE A 97 -6.75 -5.02 -0.82
CA PHE A 97 -7.32 -5.58 -2.04
C PHE A 97 -7.01 -7.08 -2.07
N GLU A 98 -7.54 -7.77 -3.07
CA GLU A 98 -7.34 -9.18 -3.30
C GLU A 98 -7.04 -9.41 -4.78
N PHE A 99 -6.09 -10.29 -5.05
CA PHE A 99 -5.97 -10.91 -6.35
C PHE A 99 -6.51 -12.33 -6.29
N ALA A 100 -7.23 -12.74 -7.32
CA ALA A 100 -7.92 -14.02 -7.32
C ALA A 100 -8.06 -14.62 -8.73
N CYS A 101 -8.29 -15.93 -8.76
CA CYS A 101 -8.80 -16.64 -9.92
C CYS A 101 -10.27 -16.98 -9.69
N LEU A 102 -11.19 -16.38 -10.46
CA LEU A 102 -12.64 -16.53 -10.31
C LEU A 102 -13.24 -17.59 -11.23
N ILE A 103 -12.41 -18.30 -12.01
CA ILE A 103 -12.81 -19.51 -12.72
C ILE A 103 -13.46 -20.48 -11.72
N PRO A 104 -14.65 -21.06 -12.03
CA PRO A 104 -15.40 -21.87 -11.07
C PRO A 104 -14.56 -22.95 -10.38
N GLY A 105 -14.48 -22.87 -9.05
CA GLY A 105 -13.75 -23.82 -8.20
C GLY A 105 -12.28 -23.45 -7.92
N HIS A 106 -11.68 -22.53 -8.67
CA HIS A 106 -10.26 -22.19 -8.49
C HIS A 106 -10.04 -21.36 -7.23
N TYR A 107 -10.91 -20.37 -7.00
CA TYR A 107 -10.94 -19.59 -5.77
C TYR A 107 -11.06 -20.51 -4.54
N GLU A 108 -12.03 -21.44 -4.54
CA GLU A 108 -12.23 -22.40 -3.44
C GLU A 108 -11.06 -23.35 -3.24
N SER A 109 -10.27 -23.59 -4.30
CA SER A 109 -9.06 -24.41 -4.27
C SER A 109 -7.83 -23.64 -3.76
N GLY A 110 -8.02 -22.41 -3.27
CA GLY A 110 -7.00 -21.59 -2.62
C GLY A 110 -6.40 -20.50 -3.50
N MET A 111 -6.90 -20.32 -4.72
CA MET A 111 -6.28 -19.42 -5.70
C MET A 111 -6.71 -17.97 -5.52
N HIS A 112 -6.29 -17.40 -4.39
CA HIS A 112 -6.47 -15.99 -4.06
C HIS A 112 -5.39 -15.53 -3.05
N GLY A 113 -5.12 -14.23 -2.99
CA GLY A 113 -4.13 -13.68 -2.08
C GLY A 113 -4.33 -12.20 -1.78
N PRO A 114 -3.87 -11.72 -0.61
CA PRO A 114 -4.07 -10.33 -0.21
C PRO A 114 -3.06 -9.40 -0.87
N ILE A 115 -3.53 -8.20 -1.20
CA ILE A 115 -2.72 -7.04 -1.51
C ILE A 115 -2.89 -6.03 -0.37
N THR A 116 -1.82 -5.74 0.34
CA THR A 116 -1.81 -4.69 1.37
C THR A 116 -1.26 -3.41 0.75
N VAL A 117 -2.08 -2.39 0.62
CA VAL A 117 -1.67 -1.05 0.18
C VAL A 117 -1.51 -0.17 1.41
N ALA A 118 -0.27 0.15 1.77
CA ALA A 118 0.04 1.06 2.85
C ALA A 118 0.27 2.48 2.31
N GLN A 119 -0.05 3.49 3.11
CA GLN A 119 0.35 4.88 2.83
C GLN A 119 1.83 4.93 2.44
N SER A 120 2.11 5.53 1.29
CA SER A 120 3.48 5.86 0.91
C SER A 120 4.02 6.91 1.87
N ASP A 121 5.17 6.67 2.50
CA ASP A 121 5.95 7.72 3.19
C ASP A 121 6.48 8.80 2.19
N ASP A 122 6.23 8.59 0.88
CA ASP A 122 6.70 9.39 -0.27
C ASP A 122 5.56 10.10 -1.03
N ALA A 123 4.36 10.25 -0.45
CA ALA A 123 3.30 11.04 -1.08
C ALA A 123 3.81 12.48 -1.34
N PRO A 124 3.49 13.11 -2.49
CA PRO A 124 3.89 14.48 -2.73
C PRO A 124 3.23 15.37 -1.68
N GLU A 125 4.03 15.82 -0.71
CA GLU A 125 3.64 16.76 0.32
C GLU A 125 2.96 17.96 -0.36
N ALA A 126 1.69 18.21 0.00
CA ALA A 126 1.17 19.57 -0.09
C ALA A 126 2.22 20.48 0.55
N PRO A 127 2.53 21.67 -0.01
CA PRO A 127 3.68 22.47 0.38
C PRO A 127 3.71 22.60 1.90
N ALA A 128 4.69 21.91 2.51
CA ALA A 128 4.64 21.66 3.93
C ALA A 128 4.77 23.00 4.65
N VAL A 129 3.75 23.36 5.43
CA VAL A 129 3.76 24.61 6.19
C VAL A 129 4.65 24.40 7.41
N TYR A 130 5.88 24.90 7.31
CA TYR A 130 6.83 24.82 8.40
C TYR A 130 6.44 25.77 9.52
N SER A 131 6.32 25.23 10.73
CA SER A 131 6.20 26.00 11.95
C SER A 131 7.54 26.10 12.64
N THR A 132 7.79 27.25 13.27
CA THR A 132 9.00 27.44 14.08
C THR A 132 8.87 26.70 15.41
N GLY A 133 9.97 26.16 15.92
CA GLY A 133 10.00 25.50 17.22
C GLY A 133 11.36 25.51 17.87
N LYS A 134 11.37 25.24 19.18
CA LYS A 134 12.58 25.00 19.96
C LYS A 134 12.48 23.67 20.68
N ILE A 135 13.46 22.81 20.47
CA ILE A 135 13.55 21.50 21.12
C ILE A 135 13.83 21.72 22.61
N LYS A 136 12.89 21.30 23.45
CA LYS A 136 13.01 21.38 24.91
C LYS A 136 13.60 20.11 25.51
N LYS A 137 13.24 18.94 24.98
CA LYS A 137 13.71 17.64 25.46
C LYS A 137 13.60 16.58 24.38
N VAL A 138 14.60 15.69 24.29
CA VAL A 138 14.58 14.53 23.39
C VAL A 138 14.54 13.24 24.20
N ASP A 139 13.56 12.37 23.93
CA ASP A 139 13.47 11.02 24.46
C ASP A 139 13.61 10.02 23.30
N ALA A 140 14.86 9.69 22.99
CA ALA A 140 15.18 8.80 21.88
C ALA A 140 14.64 7.37 22.10
N LYS A 141 14.65 6.89 23.35
CA LYS A 141 14.12 5.56 23.68
C LYS A 141 12.60 5.51 23.52
N GLY A 142 11.91 6.60 23.90
CA GLY A 142 10.46 6.72 23.78
C GLY A 142 9.95 7.19 22.42
N LYS A 143 10.85 7.47 21.46
CA LYS A 143 10.53 8.08 20.16
C LYS A 143 9.69 9.36 20.29
N LYS A 144 10.06 10.21 21.25
CA LYS A 144 9.33 11.44 21.62
C LYS A 144 10.25 12.64 21.69
N VAL A 145 9.72 13.80 21.33
CA VAL A 145 10.39 15.09 21.48
C VAL A 145 9.41 16.10 22.08
N THR A 146 9.88 16.88 23.05
CA THR A 146 9.12 18.02 23.58
C THR A 146 9.57 19.27 22.86
N ILE A 147 8.65 19.96 22.18
CA ILE A 147 8.93 21.15 21.37
C ILE A 147 8.11 22.32 21.92
N ILE A 148 8.75 23.46 22.11
CA ILE A 148 8.09 24.76 22.28
C ILE A 148 7.85 25.28 20.86
N HIS A 149 6.62 25.18 20.36
CA HIS A 149 6.30 25.49 18.97
C HIS A 149 5.55 26.81 18.83
N GLY A 150 5.73 27.48 17.70
CA GLY A 150 4.85 28.53 17.21
C GLY A 150 3.50 27.96 16.75
N PRO A 151 2.61 28.78 16.18
CA PRO A 151 1.31 28.29 15.70
C PRO A 151 1.47 27.13 14.70
N LEU A 152 0.65 26.08 14.88
CA LEU A 152 0.50 24.98 13.93
C LEU A 152 -0.84 25.18 13.23
N GLU A 153 -0.82 25.94 12.13
CA GLU A 153 -2.04 26.35 11.43
C GLU A 153 -2.81 25.13 10.87
N ASN A 154 -2.08 24.12 10.39
CA ASN A 154 -2.67 22.88 9.87
C ASN A 154 -3.39 22.03 10.94
N LEU A 155 -3.12 22.28 12.22
CA LEU A 155 -3.72 21.56 13.35
C LEU A 155 -4.60 22.48 14.21
N ASP A 156 -4.82 23.73 13.80
CA ASP A 156 -5.52 24.78 14.55
C ASP A 156 -4.99 24.94 15.99
N MET A 157 -3.67 24.78 16.19
CA MET A 157 -3.06 24.86 17.52
C MET A 157 -2.28 26.17 17.70
N PRO A 158 -2.54 26.95 18.76
CA PRO A 158 -1.73 28.11 19.09
C PRO A 158 -0.33 27.69 19.56
N SER A 159 0.56 28.66 19.69
CA SER A 159 1.92 28.45 20.22
C SER A 159 1.87 27.84 21.63
N MET A 160 2.46 26.67 21.84
CA MET A 160 2.50 26.00 23.15
C MET A 160 3.69 25.03 23.28
N THR A 161 3.80 24.37 24.43
CA THR A 161 4.80 23.30 24.64
C THR A 161 4.12 21.94 24.62
N MET A 162 4.49 21.10 23.66
CA MET A 162 3.87 19.78 23.47
C MET A 162 4.88 18.68 23.24
N VAL A 163 4.41 17.44 23.43
CA VAL A 163 5.15 16.22 23.11
C VAL A 163 4.68 15.70 21.76
N PHE A 164 5.61 15.58 20.84
CA PHE A 164 5.42 14.98 19.53
C PHE A 164 6.14 13.65 19.48
N LYS A 165 5.63 12.73 18.66
CA LYS A 165 6.41 11.59 18.18
C LYS A 165 7.33 12.01 17.05
N ALA A 166 8.37 11.25 16.83
CA ALA A 166 9.22 11.36 15.65
C ALA A 166 9.87 9.99 15.40
N ASP A 167 10.21 9.69 14.16
CA ASP A 167 11.00 8.50 13.84
C ASP A 167 12.44 8.63 14.36
N GLU A 168 13.18 7.52 14.33
CA GLU A 168 14.54 7.45 14.86
C GLU A 168 15.54 8.29 14.07
N ALA A 169 15.34 8.44 12.75
CA ALA A 169 16.23 9.20 11.89
C ALA A 169 16.09 10.71 12.12
N LEU A 170 14.86 11.21 12.34
CA LEU A 170 14.60 12.58 12.75
C LEU A 170 15.13 12.86 14.15
N ILE A 171 14.88 11.96 15.11
CA ILE A 171 15.36 12.10 16.48
C ILE A 171 16.88 12.17 16.54
N ALA A 172 17.59 11.39 15.73
CA ALA A 172 19.05 11.42 15.66
C ALA A 172 19.61 12.79 15.23
N LYS A 173 18.81 13.61 14.53
CA LYS A 173 19.18 14.96 14.09
C LYS A 173 18.86 16.05 15.13
N MET A 174 18.11 15.70 16.19
CA MET A 174 17.61 16.64 17.19
C MET A 174 18.58 16.85 18.34
N LYS A 175 18.72 18.10 18.80
CA LYS A 175 19.50 18.47 19.99
C LYS A 175 18.67 19.34 20.93
N GLU A 176 18.78 19.11 22.23
CA GLU A 176 18.10 19.97 23.21
C GLU A 176 18.59 21.42 23.10
N GLY A 177 17.65 22.36 23.12
CA GLY A 177 17.89 23.79 22.93
C GLY A 177 17.94 24.25 21.46
N GLN A 178 17.91 23.33 20.49
CA GLN A 178 17.96 23.64 19.05
C GLN A 178 16.68 24.36 18.61
N ASN A 179 16.84 25.43 17.83
CA ASN A 179 15.76 26.01 17.06
C ASN A 179 15.62 25.25 15.75
N ILE A 180 14.38 24.94 15.38
CA ILE A 180 14.04 24.15 14.21
C ILE A 180 12.88 24.81 13.47
N GLU A 181 12.79 24.53 12.18
CA GLU A 181 11.52 24.60 11.46
C GLU A 181 11.05 23.16 11.24
N PHE A 182 9.78 22.88 11.53
CA PHE A 182 9.26 21.53 11.46
C PHE A 182 7.82 21.49 10.98
N VAL A 183 7.44 20.33 10.47
CA VAL A 183 6.07 19.99 10.09
C VAL A 183 5.57 18.95 11.08
N ALA A 184 4.34 19.11 11.54
CA ALA A 184 3.71 18.14 12.42
C ALA A 184 2.29 17.83 11.99
N ASP A 185 1.91 16.56 12.10
CA ASP A 185 0.58 16.06 11.75
C ASP A 185 0.12 14.97 12.73
N ARG A 186 -1.14 14.54 12.62
CA ARG A 186 -1.76 13.45 13.37
C ARG A 186 -1.59 12.12 12.64
N VAL A 187 -0.45 11.47 12.82
CA VAL A 187 -0.23 10.10 12.35
C VAL A 187 -0.88 9.10 13.33
N LYS A 188 -1.87 8.33 12.86
CA LYS A 188 -2.63 7.36 13.68
C LYS A 188 -3.18 7.98 14.98
N GLY A 189 -3.74 9.20 14.86
CA GLY A 189 -4.31 9.97 15.96
C GLY A 189 -3.30 10.57 16.94
N LYS A 190 -1.99 10.52 16.64
CA LYS A 190 -0.91 11.01 17.51
C LYS A 190 -0.13 12.12 16.81
N LEU A 191 0.11 13.21 17.54
CA LEU A 191 0.94 14.32 17.08
C LEU A 191 2.36 13.84 16.80
N THR A 192 2.80 14.00 15.57
CA THR A 192 4.05 13.43 15.04
C THR A 192 4.74 14.47 14.17
N VAL A 193 6.04 14.67 14.38
CA VAL A 193 6.90 15.45 13.49
C VAL A 193 7.16 14.61 12.25
N THR A 194 6.77 15.13 11.08
CA THR A 194 6.91 14.47 9.78
C THR A 194 8.10 15.01 8.98
N ALA A 195 8.49 16.27 9.21
CA ALA A 195 9.67 16.89 8.61
C ALA A 195 10.35 17.88 9.56
N MET A 196 11.66 18.10 9.39
CA MET A 196 12.45 19.04 10.19
C MET A 196 13.65 19.56 9.38
N LYS A 197 13.91 20.87 9.46
CA LYS A 197 15.09 21.54 8.91
C LYS A 197 15.72 22.51 9.93
#